data_AF-A0A356BWP6-F1
#
_entry.id   AF-A0A356BWP6-F1
#
_cell.length_a   1.000
_cell.length_b   1.000
_cell.length_c   1.000
_cell.angle_alpha   90.00
_cell.angle_beta   90.00
_cell.angle_gamma   90.00
#
_symmetry.space_group_name_H-M   'P 1'
#
loop_
_entity.id
_entity.type
_entity.pdbx_description
1 polymer ?
#
loop_
_entity_poly.entity_id
_entity_poly.type
_entity_poly.pdbx_seq_one_letter_code
_entity_poly.pdbx_strand_id
1 'polypeptide(L)' 'MTAQDVYSVNAALRGGATRVELCSALDVAGLTPSIGLLERSVEAAKNANADKFVDVLVRPRDGDFVY' A
#
# COMPACT_ATOMS: atom_id res chain seq x y z
N MET A 1 8.37 0.73 4.16
CA MET A 1 8.37 1.44 2.85
C MET A 1 6.91 1.73 2.50
N THR A 2 6.63 2.90 1.95
CA THR A 2 5.30 3.25 1.42
C THR A 2 5.24 2.95 -0.07
N ALA A 3 4.10 2.44 -0.55
CA ALA A 3 3.86 2.10 -1.95
C ALA A 3 2.53 2.70 -2.43
N GLN A 4 2.53 3.23 -3.65
CA GLN A 4 1.35 3.84 -4.29
C GLN A 4 0.94 3.16 -5.60
N ASP A 5 1.67 2.11 -6.00
CA ASP A 5 1.39 1.31 -7.18
C ASP A 5 1.91 -0.13 -6.98
N VAL A 6 1.43 -1.02 -7.85
CA VAL A 6 1.79 -2.44 -7.82
C VAL A 6 3.28 -2.67 -8.16
N TYR A 7 3.89 -1.75 -8.91
CA TYR A 7 5.32 -1.83 -9.24
C TYR A 7 6.18 -1.70 -7.98
N SER A 8 5.87 -0.72 -7.14
CA SER A 8 6.55 -0.44 -5.87
C SER A 8 6.34 -1.56 -4.86
N VAL A 9 5.15 -2.17 -4.80
CA VAL A 9 4.87 -3.37 -4.00
C VAL A 9 5.79 -4.52 -4.43
N ASN A 10 5.89 -4.79 -5.73
CA ASN A 10 6.77 -5.84 -6.25
C ASN A 10 8.26 -5.52 -6.02
N ALA A 11 8.65 -4.24 -6.11
CA ALA A 11 10.01 -3.82 -5.80
C ALA A 11 10.35 -4.07 -4.33
N ALA A 12 9.43 -3.77 -3.41
CA ALA A 12 9.58 -4.04 -1.98
C ALA A 12 9.69 -5.54 -1.69
N LEU A 13 8.86 -6.38 -2.33
CA LEU A 13 8.95 -7.84 -2.22
C LEU A 13 10.33 -8.35 -2.64
N ARG A 14 10.80 -7.96 -3.83
CA ARG A 14 12.13 -8.33 -4.34
C ARG A 14 13.27 -7.82 -3.46
N GLY A 15 13.07 -6.64 -2.85
CA GLY A 15 14.01 -6.03 -1.93
C GLY A 15 14.05 -6.69 -0.55
N GLY A 16 13.22 -7.71 -0.29
CA GLY A 16 13.17 -8.40 1.00
C GLY A 16 12.53 -7.57 2.11
N ALA A 17 11.70 -6.58 1.78
CA ALA A 17 10.89 -5.90 2.78
C ALA A 17 10.02 -6.93 3.52
N THR A 18 9.76 -6.70 4.81
CA THR A 18 8.81 -7.53 5.57
C THR A 18 7.36 -7.07 5.36
N ARG A 19 7.18 -5.78 5.00
CA ARG A 19 5.87 -5.15 4.84
C ARG A 19 5.94 -3.85 4.04
N VAL A 20 4.82 -3.47 3.44
CA VAL A 20 4.57 -2.15 2.85
C VAL A 20 3.34 -1.49 3.46
N GLU A 21 3.37 -0.17 3.54
CA GLU A 21 2.18 0.66 3.70
C GLU A 21 1.65 1.00 2.30
N LEU A 22 0.38 0.66 2.03
CA LEU A 22 -0.29 0.93 0.77
C LEU A 22 -1.23 2.13 0.93
N CYS A 23 -0.99 3.17 0.14
CA CYS A 23 -1.81 4.38 0.11
C CYS A 23 -1.82 5.01 -1.29
N SER A 24 -2.65 6.03 -1.49
CA SER A 24 -2.65 6.89 -2.68
C SER A 24 -2.30 8.34 -2.30
N ALA A 25 -2.15 9.24 -3.27
CA ALA A 25 -1.98 10.68 -3.02
C ALA A 25 -0.87 11.01 -2.00
N LEU A 26 0.37 10.60 -2.31
CA LEU A 26 1.53 10.82 -1.42
C LEU A 26 1.89 12.30 -1.24
N ASP A 27 1.51 13.15 -2.20
CA ASP A 27 1.64 14.61 -2.14
C ASP A 27 0.90 15.22 -0.94
N VAL A 28 -0.15 14.57 -0.46
CA VAL A 28 -0.88 14.94 0.76
C VAL A 28 -0.64 13.97 1.93
N ALA A 29 0.53 13.32 1.96
CA ALA A 29 0.95 12.37 2.97
C ALA A 29 0.13 11.07 3.05
N GLY A 30 -0.54 10.69 1.96
CA GLY A 30 -1.22 9.39 1.85
C GLY A 30 -2.72 9.47 2.15
N LEU A 31 -3.52 8.83 1.30
CA LEU A 31 -4.95 8.59 1.47
C LEU A 31 -5.29 7.12 1.23
N THR A 32 -6.52 6.73 1.56
CA THR A 32 -7.04 5.39 1.26
C THR A 32 -6.85 5.07 -0.22
N PRO A 33 -6.21 3.95 -0.59
CA PRO A 33 -6.02 3.56 -1.98
C PRO A 33 -7.35 3.09 -2.60
N SER A 34 -7.41 3.01 -3.93
CA SER A 34 -8.54 2.39 -4.60
C SER A 34 -8.60 0.89 -4.32
N ILE A 35 -9.80 0.31 -4.38
CA ILE A 35 -9.98 -1.13 -4.17
C ILE A 35 -9.18 -1.97 -5.19
N GLY A 36 -9.11 -1.52 -6.46
CA GLY A 36 -8.32 -2.20 -7.48
C GLY A 36 -6.82 -2.21 -7.18
N LEU A 37 -6.26 -1.12 -6.62
CA LEU A 37 -4.87 -1.10 -6.18
C LEU A 37 -4.64 -2.06 -5.01
N LEU A 38 -5.57 -2.10 -4.05
CA LEU A 38 -5.51 -3.03 -2.92
C LEU A 38 -5.51 -4.49 -3.39
N GLU A 39 -6.49 -4.88 -4.21
CA GLU A 39 -6.64 -6.25 -4.71
C GLU A 39 -5.37 -6.73 -5.45
N ARG A 40 -4.83 -5.90 -6.34
CA ARG A 40 -3.62 -6.22 -7.10
C ARG A 40 -2.36 -6.29 -6.23
N SER A 41 -2.29 -5.48 -5.17
CA SER A 41 -1.17 -5.51 -4.22
C SER A 41 -1.21 -6.75 -3.34
N VAL A 42 -2.40 -7.13 -2.88
CA VAL A 42 -2.62 -8.38 -2.12
C VAL A 42 -2.35 -9.60 -2.99
N GLU A 43 -2.76 -9.59 -4.26
CA GLU A 43 -2.44 -10.65 -5.22
C GLU A 43 -0.93 -10.80 -5.41
N ALA A 44 -0.19 -9.69 -5.57
CA ALA A 44 1.27 -9.72 -5.67
C ALA A 44 1.92 -10.32 -4.41
N ALA A 45 1.47 -9.94 -3.22
CA ALA A 45 1.96 -10.50 -1.96
C ALA A 45 1.67 -12.01 -1.84
N LYS A 46 0.46 -12.45 -2.20
CA LYS A 46 0.09 -13.87 -2.23
C LYS A 46 0.98 -14.68 -3.18
N ASN A 47 1.22 -14.17 -4.39
CA ASN A 47 2.08 -14.82 -5.38
C ASN A 47 3.53 -14.96 -4.91
N ALA A 48 3.98 -14.09 -3.98
CA ALA A 48 5.30 -14.13 -3.37
C ALA A 48 5.35 -14.90 -2.04
N ASN A 49 4.26 -15.56 -1.62
CA ASN A 49 4.12 -16.19 -0.29
C ASN A 49 4.44 -15.24 0.87
N ALA A 50 4.13 -13.95 0.71
CA ALA A 50 4.36 -12.91 1.69
C ALA A 50 3.05 -12.58 2.44
N ASP A 51 2.69 -13.44 3.40
CA ASP A 51 1.50 -13.23 4.21
C ASP A 51 1.63 -11.96 5.06
N LYS A 52 0.52 -11.22 5.21
CA LYS A 52 0.44 -9.95 5.97
C LYS A 52 1.44 -8.87 5.51
N PHE A 53 1.85 -8.93 4.24
CA PHE A 53 2.81 -7.99 3.66
C PHE A 53 2.25 -6.59 3.38
N VAL A 54 0.93 -6.43 3.28
CA VAL A 54 0.28 -5.17 2.91
C VAL A 54 -0.52 -4.63 4.10
N ASP A 55 -0.06 -3.50 4.66
CA ASP A 55 -0.86 -2.67 5.56
C ASP A 55 -1.50 -1.54 4.74
N VAL A 56 -2.80 -1.30 4.94
CA VAL A 56 -3.54 -0.30 4.15
C VAL A 56 -3.78 0.95 4.99
N LEU A 57 -3.43 2.12 4.43
CA LEU A 57 -3.82 3.38 5.05
C LEU A 57 -5.32 3.60 4.89
N VAL A 58 -6.01 3.89 5.99
CA VAL A 58 -7.43 4.29 5.99
C VAL A 58 -7.50 5.75 6.39
N ARG A 59 -7.52 6.63 5.38
CA ARG A 59 -7.58 8.09 5.55
C ARG A 59 -8.36 8.70 4.39
N PRO A 60 -9.59 9.23 4.62
CA PRO A 60 -10.49 9.62 3.54
C PRO A 60 -10.16 10.96 2.87
N ARG A 61 -9.47 11.86 3.59
CA ARG A 61 -9.12 13.21 3.12
C ARG A 61 -7.79 13.68 3.68
N ASP A 62 -7.25 14.72 3.06
CA ASP A 62 -6.11 15.46 3.58
C ASP A 62 -6.51 16.34 4.78
N GLY A 63 -5.54 17.09 5.31
CA GLY A 63 -5.73 17.93 6.50
C GLY A 63 -5.69 17.13 7.81
N ASP A 64 -6.43 17.64 8.80
CA ASP A 64 -6.46 17.11 10.17
C ASP A 64 -7.17 15.75 10.29
N PHE A 65 -7.18 15.23 11.52
CA PHE A 65 -7.75 13.93 11.88
C PHE A 65 -9.10 14.06 12.61
N VAL A 66 -9.82 15.18 12.45
CA VAL A 66 -11.17 15.38 13.00
C VAL A 66 -12.21 14.98 11.95
N TYR A 67 -12.70 13.75 12.04
CA TYR A 67 -13.52 13.10 11.00
C TYR A 67 -15.02 13.25 11.21
#